data_AF-A0A2G9ZMI3-F1
#
_entry.id   AF-A0A2G9ZMI3-F1
#
_cell.length_a   1.000
_cell.length_b   1.000
_cell.length_c   1.000
_cell.angle_alpha   90.00
_cell.angle_beta   90.00
_cell.angle_gamma   90.00
#
_symmetry.space_group_name_H-M   'P 1'
#
loop_
_entity.id
_entity.type
_entity.pdbx_description
1 polymer ?
#
loop_
_entity_poly.entity_id
_entity_poly.type
_entity_poly.pdbx_seq_one_letter_code
_entity_poly.pdbx_strand_id
1 'polypeptide(L)'
;MLTGATVSGYSHLGGRIGVLVSLSEAGKSELATDIAMQVAAANPKYLAPEEVPADEIAKEKEIYREQLLKEGKPEQMIEKIAEGKINKYYSEVCLLKQEFIKDDKKTVEGILGGTKIEKFIRYSL
;
A
#
# COMPACT_ATOMS: atom_id res chain seq x y z
N MET A 1 9.06 -11.61 -15.51
CA MET A 1 7.69 -11.59 -16.06
C MET A 1 6.70 -11.54 -14.90
N LEU A 2 5.55 -10.90 -15.07
CA LEU A 2 4.44 -10.98 -14.12
C LEU A 2 3.59 -12.21 -14.48
N THR A 3 3.32 -13.09 -13.53
CA THR A 3 2.53 -14.31 -13.71
C THR A 3 1.50 -14.41 -12.58
N GLY A 4 0.38 -15.07 -12.85
CA GLY A 4 -0.66 -15.39 -11.88
C GLY A 4 -1.86 -16.01 -12.58
N ALA A 5 -2.81 -16.53 -11.80
CA ALA A 5 -4.02 -17.16 -12.34
C ALA A 5 -4.95 -16.14 -13.01
N THR A 6 -4.97 -14.90 -12.51
CA THR A 6 -5.56 -13.74 -13.19
C THR A 6 -4.51 -12.65 -13.30
N VAL A 7 -4.38 -12.03 -14.46
CA VAL A 7 -3.58 -10.81 -14.66
C VAL A 7 -4.44 -9.77 -15.36
N SER A 8 -4.51 -8.57 -14.79
CA SER A 8 -5.18 -7.41 -15.40
C SER A 8 -4.31 -6.16 -15.30
N GLY A 9 -4.61 -5.16 -16.12
CA GLY A 9 -3.90 -3.89 -16.13
C GLY A 9 -4.80 -2.68 -16.20
N TYR A 10 -4.24 -1.53 -15.83
CA TYR A 10 -4.91 -0.23 -15.92
C TYR A 10 -3.95 0.81 -16.51
N SER A 11 -4.47 1.66 -17.40
CA SER A 11 -3.74 2.76 -18.03
C SER A 11 -4.46 4.07 -17.72
N HIS A 12 -3.71 5.06 -17.25
CA HIS A 12 -4.24 6.36 -16.84
C HIS A 12 -3.49 7.52 -17.50
N LEU A 13 -4.15 8.68 -17.59
CA LEU A 13 -3.59 9.93 -18.15
C LEU A 13 -2.99 9.75 -19.56
N GLY A 14 -3.71 9.08 -20.46
CA GLY A 14 -3.25 8.85 -21.83
C GLY A 14 -2.00 7.96 -21.92
N GLY A 15 -1.81 7.05 -20.96
CA GLY A 15 -0.67 6.11 -20.93
C GLY A 15 0.54 6.58 -20.14
N ARG A 16 0.45 7.74 -19.46
CA ARG A 16 1.53 8.20 -18.58
C ARG A 16 1.69 7.36 -17.32
N ILE A 17 0.63 6.68 -16.87
CA ILE A 17 0.69 5.71 -15.79
C ILE A 17 0.16 4.39 -16.32
N GLY A 18 0.95 3.33 -16.18
CA GLY A 18 0.58 1.96 -16.55
C GLY A 18 0.78 1.02 -15.37
N VAL A 19 -0.21 0.20 -15.09
CA VAL A 19 -0.20 -0.76 -13.97
C VAL A 19 -0.58 -2.14 -14.44
N LEU A 20 0.08 -3.16 -13.89
CA LEU A 20 -0.29 -4.56 -13.99
C LEU A 20 -0.39 -5.18 -12.59
N VAL A 21 -1.39 -6.03 -12.38
CA VAL A 21 -1.64 -6.75 -11.12
C VAL A 21 -1.88 -8.23 -11.43
N SER A 22 -1.25 -9.13 -10.68
CA SER A 22 -1.53 -10.56 -10.72
C SER A 22 -2.18 -11.04 -9.42
N LEU A 23 -3.19 -11.90 -9.56
CA LEU A 23 -3.91 -12.54 -8.48
C LEU A 23 -3.76 -14.06 -8.54
N SER A 24 -3.80 -14.68 -7.35
CA SER A 24 -3.65 -16.13 -7.19
C SER A 24 -4.85 -16.95 -7.67
N GLU A 25 -6.04 -16.36 -7.78
CA GLU A 25 -7.26 -17.03 -8.25
C GLU A 25 -7.63 -16.63 -9.68
N ALA A 26 -8.15 -17.59 -10.46
CA ALA A 26 -8.65 -17.35 -11.81
C ALA A 26 -10.03 -16.66 -11.79
N GLY A 27 -10.40 -16.01 -12.91
CA GLY A 27 -11.74 -15.41 -13.07
C GLY A 27 -11.99 -14.15 -12.24
N LYS A 28 -10.93 -13.50 -11.74
CA LYS A 28 -11.02 -12.29 -10.89
C LYS A 28 -10.63 -11.00 -11.64
N SER A 29 -10.85 -10.95 -12.95
CA SER A 29 -10.33 -9.87 -13.81
C SER A 29 -10.82 -8.48 -13.43
N GLU A 30 -12.08 -8.36 -12.97
CA GLU A 30 -12.65 -7.10 -12.47
C GLU A 30 -11.93 -6.63 -11.20
N LEU A 31 -11.82 -7.51 -10.19
CA LEU A 31 -11.08 -7.24 -8.96
C LEU A 31 -9.61 -6.85 -9.25
N ALA A 32 -8.93 -7.56 -10.15
CA ALA A 32 -7.55 -7.24 -10.54
C ALA A 32 -7.44 -5.86 -11.22
N THR A 33 -8.44 -5.47 -12.03
CA THR A 33 -8.49 -4.15 -12.67
C THR A 33 -8.71 -3.05 -11.64
N ASP A 34 -9.58 -3.29 -10.65
CA ASP A 34 -9.85 -2.36 -9.57
C ASP A 34 -8.63 -2.13 -8.68
N ILE A 35 -7.88 -3.19 -8.38
CA ILE A 35 -6.61 -3.09 -7.68
C ILE A 35 -5.56 -2.38 -8.56
N ALA A 36 -5.57 -2.58 -9.87
CA ALA A 36 -4.67 -1.84 -10.77
C ALA A 36 -4.98 -0.32 -10.77
N MET A 37 -6.26 0.06 -10.69
CA MET A 37 -6.68 1.45 -10.50
C MET A 37 -6.22 2.01 -9.15
N GLN A 38 -6.38 1.24 -8.07
CA GLN A 38 -5.87 1.58 -6.73
C GLN A 38 -4.37 1.89 -6.79
N VAL A 39 -3.58 0.97 -7.34
CA VAL A 39 -2.12 1.11 -7.45
C VAL A 39 -1.74 2.34 -8.30
N ALA A 40 -2.47 2.61 -9.38
CA ALA A 40 -2.21 3.77 -10.22
C ALA A 40 -2.38 5.08 -9.45
N ALA A 41 -3.45 5.18 -8.65
CA ALA A 41 -3.80 6.37 -7.86
C ALA A 41 -2.95 6.53 -6.59
N ALA A 42 -2.80 5.47 -5.81
CA ALA A 42 -2.18 5.52 -4.48
C ALA A 42 -0.66 5.31 -4.49
N ASN A 43 -0.09 4.82 -5.59
CA ASN A 43 1.36 4.58 -5.76
C ASN A 43 2.01 3.87 -4.55
N PRO A 44 1.49 2.72 -4.09
CA PRO A 44 2.10 1.95 -3.01
C PRO A 44 3.52 1.53 -3.41
N LYS A 45 4.43 1.51 -2.43
CA LYS A 45 5.81 1.03 -2.60
C LYS A 45 5.93 -0.47 -2.36
N TYR A 46 5.11 -0.99 -1.45
CA TYR A 46 5.16 -2.36 -0.95
C TYR A 46 3.79 -3.01 -1.05
N LEU A 47 3.74 -4.34 -1.08
CA LEU A 47 2.46 -5.04 -0.99
C LEU A 47 1.95 -5.01 0.45
N ALA A 48 2.81 -5.36 1.41
CA ALA A 48 2.46 -5.58 2.80
C ALA A 48 3.55 -5.04 3.76
N PRO A 49 3.23 -4.79 5.05
CA PRO A 49 4.19 -4.30 6.04
C PRO A 49 5.46 -5.15 6.17
N GLU A 50 5.34 -6.47 5.96
CA GLU A 50 6.44 -7.43 6.07
C GLU A 50 7.49 -7.27 4.96
N GLU A 51 7.15 -6.57 3.88
CA GLU A 51 8.07 -6.26 2.78
C GLU A 51 8.83 -4.95 2.99
N VAL A 52 8.46 -4.16 4.00
CA VAL A 52 9.13 -2.87 4.27
C VAL A 52 10.48 -3.13 4.95
N PRO A 53 11.59 -2.58 4.43
CA PRO A 53 12.90 -2.71 5.05
C PRO A 53 12.91 -2.21 6.49
N ALA A 54 13.52 -2.99 7.39
CA ALA A 54 13.56 -2.67 8.81
C ALA A 54 14.30 -1.35 9.12
N ASP A 55 15.29 -0.99 8.30
CA ASP A 55 16.01 0.26 8.37
C ASP A 55 15.16 1.46 7.94
N GLU A 56 14.27 1.31 6.95
CA GLU A 56 13.29 2.34 6.59
C GLU A 56 12.33 2.62 7.76
N ILE A 57 11.81 1.56 8.40
CA ILE A 57 10.93 1.68 9.57
C ILE A 57 11.64 2.30 10.77
N ALA A 58 12.89 1.90 11.05
CA ALA A 58 13.68 2.48 12.14
C ALA A 58 13.89 3.99 11.91
N LYS A 59 14.22 4.37 10.69
CA LYS A 59 14.42 5.78 10.30
C LYS A 59 13.15 6.61 10.41
N GLU A 60 12.02 6.10 9.91
CA GLU A 60 10.71 6.78 10.05
C GLU A 60 10.34 6.94 11.54
N LYS A 61 10.58 5.92 12.36
CA LYS A 61 10.31 5.97 13.80
C LYS A 61 11.15 7.05 14.50
N GLU A 62 12.43 7.16 14.16
CA GLU A 62 13.33 8.20 14.67
C GLU A 62 12.84 9.60 14.25
N ILE A 63 12.48 9.80 12.98
CA ILE A 63 11.93 11.06 12.46
C ILE A 63 10.68 11.47 13.26
N TYR A 64 9.75 10.55 13.50
CA TYR A 64 8.55 10.85 14.29
C TYR A 64 8.86 11.14 15.75
N ARG A 65 9.80 10.41 16.36
CA ARG A 65 10.24 10.66 17.74
C ARG A 65 10.83 12.06 17.87
N GLU A 66 11.73 12.45 16.97
CA GLU A 66 12.32 13.79 16.94
C GLU A 66 11.27 14.89 16.74
N GLN A 67 10.32 14.67 15.83
CA GLN A 67 9.22 15.62 15.60
C GLN A 67 8.43 15.83 16.90
N LEU A 68 8.05 14.75 17.59
CA LEU A 68 7.24 14.82 18.81
C LEU A 68 8.00 15.44 19.99
N LEU A 69 9.31 15.21 20.08
CA LEU A 69 10.18 15.89 21.05
C LEU A 69 10.22 17.40 20.80
N LYS A 70 10.37 17.84 19.54
CA LYS A 70 10.34 19.26 19.15
C LYS A 70 8.97 19.91 19.41
N GLU A 71 7.89 19.14 19.33
CA GLU A 71 6.52 19.56 19.70
C GLU A 71 6.29 19.58 21.22
N GLY A 72 7.28 19.22 22.05
CA GLY A 72 7.20 19.25 23.51
C GLY A 72 6.32 18.16 24.12
N LYS A 73 6.11 17.04 23.43
CA LYS A 73 5.33 15.92 23.96
C LYS A 73 6.09 15.22 25.10
N PRO A 74 5.41 14.73 26.15
CA PRO A 74 6.06 13.94 27.21
C PRO A 74 6.62 12.64 26.67
N GLU A 75 7.84 12.27 27.05
CA GLU A 75 8.56 11.09 26.54
C GLU A 75 7.74 9.78 26.63
N GLN A 76 6.97 9.62 27.71
CA GLN A 76 6.07 8.48 27.93
C GLN A 76 4.95 8.36 26.88
N MET A 77 4.54 9.46 26.24
CA MET A 77 3.54 9.47 25.17
C MET A 77 4.16 9.33 23.78
N ILE A 78 5.45 9.66 23.63
CA ILE A 78 6.11 9.72 22.32
C ILE A 78 6.14 8.35 21.66
N GLU A 79 6.49 7.28 22.39
CA GLU A 79 6.52 5.93 21.83
C GLU A 79 5.16 5.50 21.30
N LYS A 80 4.09 5.70 22.08
CA LYS A 80 2.72 5.36 21.67
C LYS A 80 2.26 6.16 20.45
N ILE A 81 2.60 7.45 20.37
CA ILE A 81 2.23 8.28 19.21
C ILE A 81 3.06 7.89 17.98
N ALA A 82 4.35 7.58 18.16
CA ALA A 82 5.22 7.12 17.09
C ALA A 82 4.73 5.80 16.49
N GLU A 83 4.28 4.84 17.30
CA GLU A 83 3.64 3.61 16.83
C GLU A 83 2.41 3.89 15.96
N GLY A 84 1.54 4.82 16.40
CA GLY A 84 0.39 5.26 15.60
C GLY A 84 0.78 5.88 14.26
N LYS A 85 1.85 6.68 14.24
CA LYS A 85 2.41 7.26 13.00
C LYS A 85 3.01 6.20 12.08
N ILE A 86 3.67 5.17 12.62
CA ILE A 86 4.18 4.03 11.84
C ILE A 86 3.03 3.22 11.23
N ASN A 87 1.94 2.99 11.98
CA ASN A 87 0.74 2.35 11.42
C ASN A 87 0.14 3.17 10.27
N LYS A 88 0.12 4.50 10.40
CA LYS A 88 -0.29 5.38 9.32
C LYS A 88 0.67 5.30 8.12
N TYR A 89 1.97 5.30 8.34
CA TYR A 89 2.96 5.13 7.28
C TYR A 89 2.73 3.82 6.50
N TYR A 90 2.47 2.70 7.18
CA TYR A 90 2.09 1.46 6.50
C TYR A 90 0.83 1.59 5.65
N SER A 91 -0.19 2.31 6.13
CA SER A 91 -1.42 2.57 5.35
C SER A 91 -1.18 3.42 4.09
N GLU A 92 -0.08 4.18 4.04
CA GLU A 92 0.29 4.98 2.87
C GLU A 92 1.13 4.16 1.87
N VAL A 93 2.11 3.39 2.35
CA VAL A 93 3.09 2.73 1.48
C VAL A 93 2.79 1.26 1.14
N CYS A 94 1.94 0.58 1.91
CA CYS A 94 1.60 -0.83 1.71
C CYS A 94 0.21 -0.97 1.08
N LEU A 95 0.14 -1.54 -0.13
CA LEU A 95 -1.10 -1.72 -0.88
C LEU A 95 -2.21 -2.37 -0.05
N LEU A 96 -1.92 -3.45 0.68
CA LEU A 96 -2.91 -4.17 1.48
C LEU A 96 -3.53 -3.35 2.61
N LYS A 97 -2.80 -2.34 3.12
CA LYS A 97 -3.23 -1.50 4.25
C LYS A 97 -3.92 -0.20 3.80
N GLN A 98 -3.90 0.10 2.51
CA GLN A 98 -4.57 1.27 1.97
C GLN A 98 -6.10 1.12 2.03
N GLU A 99 -6.78 2.23 2.29
CA GLU A 99 -8.21 2.38 2.01
C GLU A 99 -8.46 2.22 0.50
N PHE A 100 -9.53 1.51 0.17
CA PHE A 100 -9.86 1.21 -1.21
C PHE A 100 -10.54 2.40 -1.88
N ILE A 101 -9.99 2.88 -3.00
CA ILE A 101 -10.43 4.11 -3.67
C ILE A 101 -11.91 4.11 -4.10
N LYS A 102 -12.55 2.95 -4.25
CA LYS A 102 -13.97 2.85 -4.60
C LYS A 102 -14.89 2.71 -3.39
N ASP A 103 -14.36 2.38 -2.21
CA ASP A 103 -15.10 2.22 -0.96
C ASP A 103 -14.12 2.41 0.22
N ASP A 104 -14.04 3.64 0.71
CA ASP A 104 -13.13 4.07 1.78
C ASP A 104 -13.39 3.38 3.13
N LYS A 105 -14.52 2.68 3.26
CA LYS A 105 -14.85 1.87 4.44
C LYS A 105 -14.12 0.53 4.48
N LYS A 106 -13.43 0.16 3.41
CA LYS A 106 -12.69 -1.10 3.29
C LYS A 106 -11.25 -0.84 2.91
N THR A 107 -10.36 -1.70 3.41
CA THR A 107 -8.99 -1.77 2.89
C THR A 107 -8.95 -2.62 1.63
N VAL A 108 -7.85 -2.51 0.88
CA VAL A 108 -7.57 -3.41 -0.25
C VAL A 108 -7.55 -4.88 0.22
N GLU A 109 -6.94 -5.16 1.38
CA GLU A 109 -6.98 -6.50 1.99
C GLU A 109 -8.42 -6.98 2.24
N GLY A 110 -9.30 -6.08 2.71
CA GLY A 110 -10.70 -6.38 2.99
C GLY A 110 -11.56 -6.75 1.78
N ILE A 111 -11.14 -6.37 0.56
CA ILE A 111 -11.89 -6.65 -0.68
C ILE A 111 -11.37 -7.87 -1.46
N LEU A 112 -10.32 -8.55 -0.98
CA LEU A 112 -9.72 -9.70 -1.68
C LEU A 112 -10.60 -10.96 -1.64
N GLY A 113 -11.42 -11.14 -0.59
CA GLY A 113 -12.36 -12.27 -0.52
C GLY A 113 -11.71 -13.64 -0.66
N GLY A 114 -10.50 -13.84 -0.11
CA GLY A 114 -9.77 -15.10 -0.13
C GLY A 114 -8.67 -15.20 -1.21
N THR A 115 -8.71 -14.37 -2.26
CA THR A 115 -7.60 -14.30 -3.22
C THR A 115 -6.39 -13.60 -2.61
N LYS A 116 -5.21 -13.80 -3.21
CA LYS A 116 -4.00 -13.04 -2.90
C LYS A 116 -3.60 -12.18 -4.08
N ILE A 117 -3.07 -11.00 -3.79
CA ILE A 117 -2.28 -10.25 -4.75
C ILE A 117 -0.89 -10.88 -4.73
N GLU A 118 -0.45 -11.42 -5.87
CA GLU A 118 0.86 -12.06 -5.95
C GLU A 118 1.95 -11.03 -6.25
N LYS A 119 1.64 -10.08 -7.14
CA LYS A 119 2.55 -9.00 -7.51
C LYS A 119 1.81 -7.88 -8.23
N PHE A 120 2.31 -6.65 -8.08
CA PHE A 120 1.92 -5.52 -8.91
C PHE A 120 3.16 -4.84 -9.49
N ILE A 121 2.99 -4.15 -10.62
CA ILE A 121 4.03 -3.33 -11.24
C ILE A 121 3.36 -2.03 -11.69
N ARG A 122 3.97 -0.90 -11.35
CA ARG A 122 3.53 0.44 -11.77
C ARG A 122 4.67 1.13 -12.51
N TYR A 123 4.37 1.63 -13.69
CA TYR A 123 5.24 2.53 -14.45
C TYR A 123 4.59 3.91 -14.50
N SER A 124 5.41 4.95 -14.41
CA SER A 124 5.01 6.34 -14.65
C SER A 124 6.08 7.07 -15.47
N LEU A 125 5.64 7.87 -16.45
CA LEU A 125 6.49 8.74 -17.27
C LEU A 125 6.75 10.10 -16.62
#